data_AF-V9GDV3-F1
#
_entry.id   AF-V9GDV3-F1
#
_cell.length_a   1.000
_cell.length_b   1.000
_cell.length_c   1.000
_cell.angle_alpha   90.00
_cell.angle_beta   90.00
_cell.angle_gamma   90.00
#
_symmetry.space_group_name_H-M   'P 1'
#
loop_
_entity.id
_entity.type
_entity.pdbx_description
1 polymer ?
#
loop_
_entity_poly.entity_id
_entity_poly.type
_entity_poly.pdbx_seq_one_letter_code
_entity_poly.pdbx_strand_id
1 'polypeptide(L)' 'MIPFSNTVPYDVVSNDVYVQNCPFCGADNVLLPMKPKELITVREGKKKLLIFPCCHNKVTVLDSDGDYLLTDQRLR' A
#
# COMPACT_ATOMS: atom_id res chain seq x y z
N MET A 1 15.11 11.49 5.24
CA MET A 1 15.20 10.02 5.28
C MET A 1 13.86 9.52 5.78
N ILE A 2 13.08 8.86 4.91
CA ILE A 2 11.76 8.36 5.26
C ILE A 2 11.96 7.09 6.09
N PRO A 3 11.32 6.96 7.27
CA PRO A 3 11.50 5.76 8.08
C PRO A 3 10.78 4.58 7.42
N PHE A 4 11.50 3.48 7.21
CA PHE A 4 10.97 2.20 6.71
C PHE A 4 9.79 1.65 7.53
N SER A 5 9.59 2.18 8.74
CA SER A 5 8.44 1.85 9.58
C SER A 5 7.09 2.30 9.03
N ASN A 6 7.05 3.06 7.93
CA ASN A 6 5.82 3.54 7.32
C ASN A 6 5.56 2.93 5.94
N THR A 7 6.42 1.99 5.52
CA THR A 7 6.36 1.37 4.20
C THR A 7 5.81 -0.05 4.25
N VAL A 8 5.06 -0.45 3.23
CA VAL A 8 4.60 -1.83 3.04
C VAL A 8 4.99 -2.32 1.66
N PRO A 9 5.58 -3.52 1.54
CA PRO A 9 5.91 -4.10 0.24
C PRO A 9 4.64 -4.49 -0.51
N TYR A 10 4.62 -4.26 -1.81
CA TYR A 10 3.50 -4.61 -2.68
C TYR A 10 4.00 -5.30 -3.95
N ASP A 11 3.13 -6.11 -4.54
CA ASP A 11 3.35 -6.76 -5.83
C ASP A 11 2.24 -6.39 -6.80
N VAL A 12 2.60 -6.25 -8.07
CA VAL A 12 1.64 -6.09 -9.16
C VAL A 12 1.57 -7.38 -9.95
N VAL A 13 0.41 -8.04 -9.89
CA VAL A 13 0.16 -9.26 -10.64
C VAL A 13 -0.93 -8.97 -11.67
N SER A 14 -0.56 -9.11 -12.95
CA SER A 14 -1.38 -8.72 -14.10
C SER A 14 -1.82 -7.26 -14.09
N ASN A 15 -2.89 -6.91 -13.39
CA ASN A 15 -3.40 -5.54 -13.27
C ASN A 15 -3.97 -5.23 -11.88
N ASP A 16 -3.65 -6.08 -10.92
CA ASP A 16 -4.09 -5.99 -9.53
C ASP A 16 -2.88 -5.81 -8.62
N VAL A 17 -3.07 -5.07 -7.53
CA VAL A 17 -2.01 -4.75 -6.56
C VAL A 17 -2.26 -5.57 -5.30
N TYR A 18 -1.26 -6.30 -4.85
CA TYR A 18 -1.33 -7.15 -3.67
C TYR A 18 -0.28 -6.75 -2.65
N VAL A 19 -0.55 -7.02 -1.37
CA VAL A 19 0.50 -7.07 -0.33
C VAL A 19 0.71 -8.50 0.11
N GLN A 20 1.97 -8.91 0.24
CA GLN A 20 2.32 -10.26 0.67
C GLN A 20 1.79 -10.58 2.06
N ASN A 21 1.94 -9.63 3.00
CA ASN A 21 1.41 -9.75 4.35
C ASN A 21 0.81 -8.42 4.80
N CYS A 22 -0.40 -8.46 5.35
CA CYS A 22 -1.08 -7.28 5.87
C CYS A 22 -0.44 -6.83 7.19
N PRO A 23 0.07 -5.59 7.28
CA PRO A 23 0.75 -5.11 8.49
C PRO A 23 -0.17 -5.00 9.72
N PHE A 24 -1.49 -5.06 9.54
CA PHE A 24 -2.46 -4.94 10.63
C PHE A 24 -2.87 -6.29 11.22
N CYS A 25 -3.48 -7.16 10.40
CA CYS A 25 -4.01 -8.44 10.85
C CYS A 25 -3.11 -9.65 10.52
N GLY A 26 -2.04 -9.45 9.76
CA GLY A 26 -1.12 -10.52 9.36
C GLY A 26 -1.63 -11.42 8.24
N ALA A 27 -2.75 -11.08 7.58
CA ALA A 27 -3.30 -11.86 6.47
C ALA A 27 -2.37 -11.84 5.25
N ASP A 28 -2.21 -12.99 4.60
CA ASP A 28 -1.34 -13.12 3.43
C ASP A 28 -2.07 -12.87 2.10
N ASN A 29 -1.32 -12.42 1.08
CA ASN A 29 -1.80 -12.18 -0.29
C ASN A 29 -3.07 -11.31 -0.36
N VAL A 30 -3.05 -10.16 0.31
CA VAL A 30 -4.23 -9.28 0.38
C VAL A 30 -4.29 -8.40 -0.86
N LEU A 31 -5.36 -8.56 -1.64
CA LEU A 31 -5.70 -7.67 -2.76
C LEU A 31 -5.99 -6.27 -2.23
N LEU A 32 -5.26 -5.28 -2.72
CA LEU A 32 -5.51 -3.88 -2.42
C LEU A 32 -6.58 -3.31 -3.38
N PRO A 33 -7.52 -2.49 -2.90
CA PRO A 33 -8.49 -1.79 -3.75
C PRO A 33 -7.84 -0.59 -4.47
N MET A 34 -6.75 -0.87 -5.19
CA MET A 34 -6.05 0.10 -6.02
C MET A 34 -5.52 -0.57 -7.28
N LYS A 35 -5.55 0.18 -8.38
CA LYS A 35 -5.00 -0.25 -9.66
C LYS A 35 -3.57 0.26 -9.84
N PRO A 36 -2.76 -0.39 -10.70
CA PRO A 36 -1.39 0.06 -10.96
C PRO A 36 -1.29 1.50 -11.50
N LYS A 37 -2.31 1.98 -12.23
CA LYS A 37 -2.38 3.39 -12.69
C LYS A 37 -2.45 4.38 -11.53
N GLU A 38 -3.05 3.97 -10.41
CA GLU A 38 -3.15 4.79 -9.21
C GLU A 38 -1.83 4.82 -8.45
N LEU A 39 -0.99 3.78 -8.54
CA LEU A 39 0.39 3.83 -8.03
C LEU A 39 1.16 4.97 -8.68
N ILE A 40 1.12 5.06 -10.01
CA ILE A 40 1.78 6.16 -10.76
C ILE A 40 1.26 7.51 -10.30
N THR A 41 -0.05 7.62 -10.11
CA THR A 41 -0.69 8.87 -9.66
C THR A 41 -0.23 9.25 -8.25
N VAL A 42 -0.03 8.27 -7.37
CA VAL A 42 0.44 8.51 -6.00
C VAL A 42 1.92 8.91 -5.98
N ARG A 43 2.74 8.27 -6.83
CA ARG A 43 4.14 8.66 -7.06
C ARG A 43 4.30 10.08 -7.59
N GLU A 44 3.33 10.59 -8.34
CA GLU A 44 3.29 11.99 -8.80
C GLU A 44 2.85 12.98 -7.69
N GLY A 45 2.69 12.51 -6.46
CA GLY A 45 2.38 13.34 -5.28
C GLY A 45 0.90 13.41 -4.91
N LYS A 46 0.02 12.62 -5.53
CA LYS A 46 -1.38 12.53 -5.07
C LYS A 46 -1.49 11.57 -3.90
N LYS A 47 -2.29 11.93 -2.90
CA LYS A 47 -2.58 11.05 -1.76
C LYS A 47 -3.81 10.21 -2.05
N LYS A 48 -3.77 8.93 -1.68
CA LYS A 48 -4.92 8.03 -1.83
C LYS A 48 -5.28 7.39 -0.50
N LEU A 49 -6.56 7.42 -0.13
CA LEU A 49 -7.07 6.61 0.97
C LEU A 49 -7.20 5.16 0.50
N LEU A 50 -6.53 4.25 1.22
CA LEU A 50 -6.54 2.83 0.96
C LEU A 50 -7.16 2.11 2.16
N ILE A 51 -8.13 1.24 1.88
CA ILE A 51 -8.81 0.44 2.89
C ILE A 51 -8.43 -1.02 2.67
N PHE A 52 -7.86 -1.66 3.68
CA PHE A 52 -7.52 -3.07 3.61
C PHE A 52 -8.79 -3.93 3.70
N PRO A 53 -9.10 -4.78 2.72
CA PRO A 53 -10.34 -5.56 2.74
C PRO A 53 -10.35 -6.66 3.81
N CYS A 54 -9.16 -7.11 4.27
CA CYS A 54 -9.03 -8.16 5.27
C CYS A 54 -9.40 -7.72 6.70
N CYS A 55 -9.12 -6.46 7.07
CA CYS A 55 -9.30 -5.95 8.43
C CYS A 55 -10.06 -4.62 8.49
N HIS A 56 -10.43 -4.05 7.34
CA HIS A 56 -11.09 -2.75 7.21
C HIS A 56 -10.29 -1.57 7.81
N ASN A 57 -8.99 -1.78 8.10
CA ASN A 57 -8.10 -0.69 8.46
C ASN A 57 -7.87 0.22 7.26
N LYS A 58 -7.74 1.51 7.54
CA LYS A 58 -7.52 2.55 6.54
C LYS A 58 -6.14 3.16 6.72
N VAL A 59 -5.42 3.34 5.63
CA VAL A 59 -4.15 4.09 5.56
C VAL A 59 -4.28 5.14 4.46
N THR A 60 -3.55 6.24 4.59
CA THR A 60 -3.34 7.15 3.46
C THR A 60 -2.02 6.80 2.81
N VAL A 61 -2.05 6.37 1.55
CA VAL A 61 -0.84 6.20 0.74
C VAL A 61 -0.36 7.59 0.34
N LEU A 62 0.84 7.93 0.79
CA LEU A 62 1.48 9.21 0.58
C LEU A 62 2.37 9.21 -0.66
N ASP A 63 3.02 8.09 -0.93
CA ASP A 63 3.94 7.90 -2.05
C ASP A 63 4.04 6.40 -2.39
N SER A 64 4.55 6.07 -3.56
CA SER A 64 4.85 4.70 -3.97
C SER A 64 6.14 4.64 -4.76
N ASP A 65 6.99 3.68 -4.42
CA ASP A 65 8.19 3.33 -5.18
C ASP A 65 7.95 2.08 -6.04
N GLY A 66 9.00 1.43 -6.56
CA GLY A 66 8.90 0.25 -7.42
C GLY A 66 8.24 -0.97 -6.75
N ASP A 67 8.38 -1.08 -5.43
CA ASP A 67 8.05 -2.26 -4.64
C ASP A 67 7.52 -1.92 -3.23
N TYR A 68 7.51 -0.65 -2.84
CA TYR A 68 6.99 -0.19 -1.54
C TYR A 68 5.95 0.91 -1.65
N LEU A 69 4.92 0.84 -0.81
CA LEU A 69 3.96 1.92 -0.58
C LEU A 69 4.33 2.66 0.70
N LEU A 70 4.45 3.99 0.64
CA LEU A 70 4.61 4.83 1.81
C LEU A 70 3.25 5.26 2.34
N THR A 71 3.06 5.14 3.65
CA THR A 71 1.80 5.51 4.32
C THR A 71 1.97 6.58 5.40
N ASP A 72 0.84 7.21 5.75
CA ASP A 72 0.75 8.25 6.77
C ASP A 72 0.94 7.76 8.21
N GLN A 73 0.80 6.46 8.42
CA GLN A 73 0.94 5.84 9.73
C GLN A 73 2.03 4.78 9.73
N ARG A 74 2.45 4.42 10.94
CA ARG A 74 3.44 3.39 11.14
C ARG A 74 2.82 2.02 10.85
N LEU A 75 3.43 1.29 9.93
CA LEU A 75 3.15 -0.10 9.59
C LEU A 75 4.27 -0.94 10.21
N ARG A 76 3.95 -1.61 11.32
CA ARG A 76 4.81 -2.46 12.18
C ARG A 76 6.33 -2.35 11.98
#